data_AF-A0A9D7NEQ1-F1
#
_entry.id   AF-A0A9D7NEQ1-F1
#
_cell.length_a   1.000
_cell.length_b   1.000
_cell.length_c   1.000
_cell.angle_alpha   90.00
_cell.angle_beta   90.00
_cell.angle_gamma   90.00
#
_symmetry.space_group_name_H-M   'P 1'
#
loop_
_entity.id
_entity.type
_entity.pdbx_description
1 polymer ?
#
loop_
_entity_poly.entity_id
_entity_poly.type
_entity_poly.pdbx_seq_one_letter_code
_entity_poly.pdbx_strand_id
1 'polypeptide(L)'
;MTRKINSYDSLMFLVNQDKSDHVLKDIAQLFISALRDWPTDNSRDIVKCIQEFKDYFGDPFTFVDSRSINRIKVEGWWQEEAGASLRQMIDLSIKHFGAADFDAIVDRVLSYYEQKFLLTSKQEPIRRTGYAHFNLSSSILREADFMHWLGLEPDEFGDTYNTEINGTKTTVWRIRTPITQNSVSANLVQRIVNRLIPIKDRLIAMKQVDPDLICELDVVLWSNPLDLYIIMDHETLLFLGEIGVQFHSEMFFTI
;
A
#
# COMPACT_ATOMS: atom_id res chain seq x y z
N MET A 1 -0.76 -12.96 9.60
CA MET A 1 -0.98 -12.23 8.33
C MET A 1 0.36 -11.66 7.90
N THR A 2 0.69 -11.74 6.62
CA THR A 2 1.88 -11.07 6.06
C THR A 2 1.63 -9.57 6.04
N ARG A 3 2.52 -8.78 6.66
CA ARG A 3 2.45 -7.31 6.63
C ARG A 3 2.61 -6.78 5.21
N LYS A 4 1.82 -5.77 4.84
CA LYS A 4 1.95 -5.03 3.58
C LYS A 4 2.98 -3.91 3.73
N ILE A 5 3.08 -3.31 4.91
CA ILE A 5 4.14 -2.35 5.24
C ILE A 5 5.29 -3.12 5.89
N ASN A 6 6.40 -3.28 5.16
CA ASN A 6 7.60 -3.95 5.65
C ASN A 6 8.87 -3.11 5.50
N SER A 7 8.78 -1.91 4.92
CA SER A 7 9.92 -1.03 4.70
C SER A 7 9.74 0.35 5.33
N TYR A 8 10.87 0.94 5.76
CA TYR A 8 10.94 2.30 6.28
C TYR A 8 10.31 3.31 5.30
N ASP A 9 10.68 3.22 4.02
CA ASP A 9 10.19 4.13 3.00
C ASP A 9 8.67 4.04 2.83
N SER A 10 8.08 2.84 2.95
CA SER A 10 6.62 2.65 2.87
C SER A 10 5.94 3.39 4.01
N LEU A 11 6.40 3.17 5.24
CA LEU A 11 5.78 3.77 6.41
C LEU A 11 5.94 5.29 6.41
N MET A 12 7.16 5.80 6.16
CA MET A 12 7.44 7.23 6.09
C MET A 12 6.54 7.93 5.07
N PHE A 13 6.40 7.33 3.89
CA PHE A 13 5.55 7.88 2.87
C PHE A 13 4.09 7.97 3.33
N LEU A 14 3.53 6.89 3.90
CA LEU A 14 2.13 6.82 4.33
C LEU A 14 1.82 7.83 5.45
N VAL A 15 2.74 7.98 6.40
CA VAL A 15 2.64 8.97 7.48
C VAL A 15 2.65 10.41 6.93
N ASN A 16 3.44 10.68 5.89
CA ASN A 16 3.52 12.00 5.25
C ASN A 16 2.27 12.36 4.44
N GLN A 17 1.55 11.37 3.89
CA GLN A 17 0.26 11.61 3.20
C GLN A 17 -0.89 11.88 4.17
N ASP A 18 -0.74 11.46 5.41
CA ASP A 18 -1.76 11.66 6.42
C ASP A 18 -1.90 13.14 6.78
N LYS A 19 -2.91 13.80 6.24
CA LYS A 19 -3.21 15.21 6.56
C LYS A 19 -3.93 15.39 7.88
N SER A 20 -4.45 14.31 8.48
CA SER A 20 -5.11 14.43 9.77
C SER A 20 -4.10 14.58 10.90
N ASP A 21 -4.51 15.34 11.91
CA ASP A 21 -3.76 15.55 13.13
C ASP A 21 -4.31 14.60 14.20
N HIS A 22 -3.51 13.60 14.59
CA HIS A 22 -3.87 12.63 15.61
C HIS A 22 -2.63 11.98 16.22
N VAL A 23 -2.75 11.57 17.49
CA VAL A 23 -1.65 11.01 18.29
C VAL A 23 -0.95 9.82 17.61
N LEU A 24 -1.70 8.98 16.89
CA LEU A 24 -1.09 7.82 16.21
C LEU A 24 -0.10 8.22 15.10
N LYS A 25 -0.24 9.43 14.52
CA LYS A 25 0.67 9.97 13.53
C LYS A 25 1.96 10.42 14.21
N ASP A 26 1.86 11.07 15.37
CA ASP A 26 3.01 11.46 16.18
C ASP A 26 3.83 10.23 16.62
N ILE A 27 3.14 9.17 17.08
CA ILE A 27 3.76 7.88 17.42
C ILE A 27 4.48 7.31 16.18
N ALA A 28 3.85 7.34 15.01
CA ALA A 28 4.45 6.84 13.78
C ALA A 28 5.67 7.66 13.34
N GLN A 29 5.64 8.99 13.50
CA GLN A 29 6.77 9.88 13.22
C GLN A 29 7.96 9.62 14.15
N LEU A 30 7.71 9.33 15.43
CA LEU A 30 8.73 8.90 16.37
C LEU A 30 9.33 7.55 15.96
N PHE A 31 8.51 6.60 15.51
CA PHE A 31 9.00 5.32 15.01
C PHE A 31 9.86 5.49 13.74
N ILE A 32 9.42 6.32 12.78
CA ILE A 32 10.19 6.67 11.58
C ILE A 32 11.53 7.32 11.96
N SER A 33 11.53 8.21 12.94
CA SER A 33 12.78 8.85 13.41
C SER A 33 13.74 7.81 13.98
N ALA A 34 13.25 6.89 14.81
CA ALA A 34 14.06 5.79 15.32
C ALA A 34 14.66 4.92 14.20
N LEU A 35 13.87 4.58 13.17
CA LEU A 35 14.34 3.80 12.03
C LEU A 35 15.40 4.57 11.21
N ARG A 36 15.19 5.86 10.97
CA ARG A 36 16.12 6.73 10.23
C ARG A 36 17.45 6.87 10.97
N ASP A 37 17.38 7.03 12.28
CA ASP A 37 18.53 7.25 13.14
C ASP A 37 19.21 5.91 13.51
N TRP A 38 18.83 4.80 12.88
CA TRP A 38 19.45 3.48 13.04
C TRP A 38 20.12 3.02 11.73
N PRO A 39 21.32 3.54 11.38
CA PRO A 39 21.95 3.37 10.08
C PRO A 39 22.64 1.99 9.90
N THR A 40 21.89 0.91 10.09
CA THR A 40 22.33 -0.45 9.78
C THR A 40 21.96 -0.83 8.35
N ASP A 41 22.58 -1.88 7.81
CA ASP A 41 22.23 -2.44 6.50
C ASP A 41 20.75 -2.90 6.43
N ASN A 42 20.12 -3.11 7.59
CA ASN A 42 18.74 -3.53 7.74
C ASN A 42 17.76 -2.37 7.94
N SER A 43 18.22 -1.11 8.04
CA SER A 43 17.40 0.09 8.26
C SER A 43 16.22 0.26 7.30
N ARG A 44 16.28 -0.37 6.13
CA ARG A 44 15.20 -0.35 5.14
C ARG A 44 14.10 -1.37 5.38
N ASP A 45 14.34 -2.42 6.17
CA ASP A 45 13.40 -3.49 6.51
C ASP A 45 12.95 -3.35 7.96
N ILE A 46 11.69 -2.99 8.16
CA ILE A 46 11.12 -2.72 9.48
C ILE A 46 11.21 -3.94 10.39
N VAL A 47 10.99 -5.15 9.85
CA VAL A 47 10.99 -6.39 10.66
C VAL A 47 12.40 -6.66 11.19
N LYS A 48 13.41 -6.49 10.34
CA LYS A 48 14.80 -6.66 10.76
C LYS A 48 15.24 -5.58 11.73
N CYS A 49 14.85 -4.32 11.49
CA CYS A 49 15.18 -3.21 12.37
C CYS A 49 14.55 -3.37 13.77
N ILE A 50 13.30 -3.87 13.84
CA ILE A 50 12.64 -4.22 15.11
C ILE A 50 13.45 -5.24 15.89
N GLN A 51 13.95 -6.29 15.21
CA GLN A 51 14.78 -7.29 15.86
C GLN A 51 16.08 -6.67 16.39
N GLU A 52 16.74 -5.82 15.62
CA GLU A 52 17.95 -5.11 16.06
C GLU A 52 17.70 -4.20 17.27
N PHE A 53 16.56 -3.50 17.30
CA PHE A 53 16.19 -2.70 18.48
C PHE A 53 16.02 -3.58 19.72
N LYS A 54 15.36 -4.74 19.59
CA LYS A 54 15.19 -5.69 20.69
C LYS A 54 16.51 -6.28 21.14
N ASP A 55 17.39 -6.61 20.20
CA ASP A 55 18.72 -7.16 20.50
C ASP A 55 19.59 -6.14 21.26
N TYR A 56 19.43 -4.84 20.98
CA TYR A 56 20.19 -3.76 21.63
C TYR A 56 19.56 -3.24 22.93
N PHE A 57 18.27 -2.91 22.92
CA PHE A 57 17.56 -2.31 24.07
C PHE A 57 16.94 -3.35 25.02
N GLY A 58 16.91 -4.62 24.64
CA GLY A 58 16.23 -5.70 25.35
C GLY A 58 14.78 -5.88 24.91
N ASP A 59 14.11 -6.93 25.39
CA ASP A 59 12.68 -7.18 25.18
C ASP A 59 12.06 -7.71 26.50
N PRO A 60 11.31 -6.88 27.27
CA PRO A 60 10.87 -5.52 26.96
C PRO A 60 12.02 -4.50 26.97
N PHE A 61 11.83 -3.37 26.29
CA PHE A 61 12.84 -2.32 26.17
C PHE A 61 13.29 -1.80 27.55
N THR A 62 14.55 -2.06 27.89
CA THR A 62 15.21 -1.55 29.08
C THR A 62 16.07 -0.34 28.69
N PHE A 63 15.44 0.82 28.52
CA PHE A 63 16.20 2.05 28.30
C PHE A 63 16.95 2.42 29.58
N VAL A 64 18.20 1.97 29.72
CA VAL A 64 19.03 2.35 30.86
C VAL A 64 19.18 3.86 30.87
N ASP A 65 18.94 4.49 32.02
CA ASP A 65 19.03 5.93 32.17
C ASP A 65 20.47 6.37 31.86
N SER A 66 20.67 7.11 30.77
CA SER A 66 21.98 7.43 30.17
C SER A 66 22.93 8.22 31.10
N ARG A 67 22.45 8.63 32.28
CA ARG A 67 23.27 9.22 33.35
C ARG A 67 24.02 8.19 34.20
N SER A 68 23.75 6.90 34.04
CA SER A 68 24.28 5.84 34.92
C SER A 68 25.19 4.80 34.23
N ILE A 69 25.37 4.86 32.91
CA ILE A 69 26.30 3.98 32.21
C ILE A 69 27.69 4.63 32.21
N ASN A 70 28.62 4.02 32.94
CA ASN A 70 30.05 4.24 32.77
C ASN A 70 30.37 4.17 31.27
N ARG A 71 30.89 5.29 30.72
CA ARG A 71 31.33 5.51 29.32
C ARG A 71 32.46 4.57 28.90
N ILE A 72 32.23 3.27 28.98
CA ILE A 72 33.15 2.25 28.51
C ILE A 72 32.56 1.74 27.20
N LYS A 73 32.99 2.39 26.12
CA LYS A 73 32.83 1.99 24.71
C LYS A 73 31.39 1.77 24.24
N VAL A 74 30.75 2.83 23.75
CA VAL A 74 29.61 2.67 22.84
C VAL A 74 29.94 3.42 21.56
N GLU A 75 30.15 2.65 20.50
CA GLU A 75 30.29 3.13 19.12
C GLU A 75 28.91 3.58 18.62
N GLY A 76 28.74 4.89 18.38
CA GLY A 76 27.64 5.44 17.59
C GLY A 76 26.63 6.31 18.36
N TRP A 77 26.68 7.63 18.16
CA TRP A 77 25.71 8.59 18.70
C TRP A 77 24.26 8.35 18.23
N TRP A 78 24.11 7.62 17.12
CA TRP A 78 22.82 7.32 16.49
C TRP A 78 21.93 6.39 17.36
N GLN A 79 22.53 5.55 18.21
CA GLN A 79 21.79 4.67 19.13
C GLN A 79 21.04 5.46 20.21
N GLU A 80 21.61 6.58 20.68
CA GLU A 80 20.97 7.45 21.68
C GLU A 80 19.76 8.18 21.07
N GLU A 81 19.89 8.69 19.83
CA GLU A 81 18.82 9.38 19.11
C GLU A 81 17.65 8.43 18.78
N ALA A 82 17.96 7.24 18.28
CA ALA A 82 16.96 6.21 18.04
C ALA A 82 16.27 5.78 19.34
N GLY A 83 17.05 5.55 20.40
CA GLY A 83 16.53 5.19 21.73
C GLY A 83 15.63 6.27 22.33
N ALA A 84 15.99 7.55 22.18
CA ALA A 84 15.18 8.68 22.63
C ALA A 84 13.83 8.73 21.89
N SER A 85 13.84 8.51 20.58
CA SER A 85 12.63 8.43 19.76
C SER A 85 11.72 7.27 20.17
N LEU A 86 12.28 6.08 20.41
CA LEU A 86 11.54 4.90 20.86
C LEU A 86 10.95 5.10 22.27
N ARG A 87 11.69 5.74 23.19
CA ARG A 87 11.20 6.05 24.53
C ARG A 87 10.01 7.02 24.46
N GLN A 88 10.14 8.10 23.69
CA GLN A 88 9.04 9.04 23.46
C GLN A 88 7.82 8.38 22.81
N MET A 89 8.04 7.45 21.87
CA MET A 89 6.98 6.68 21.22
C MET A 89 6.18 5.86 22.25
N ILE A 90 6.87 5.16 23.14
CA ILE A 90 6.26 4.35 24.20
C ILE A 90 5.55 5.23 25.23
N ASP A 91 6.17 6.32 25.69
CA ASP A 91 5.57 7.27 26.63
C ASP A 91 4.27 7.87 26.09
N LEU A 92 4.27 8.27 24.81
CA LEU A 92 3.10 8.83 24.14
C LEU A 92 1.99 7.76 23.98
N SER A 93 2.38 6.52 23.67
CA SER A 93 1.43 5.40 23.61
C SER A 93 0.80 5.06 24.96
N ILE A 94 1.59 5.01 26.03
CA ILE A 94 1.08 4.78 27.40
C ILE A 94 0.08 5.87 27.76
N LYS A 95 0.45 7.13 27.53
CA LYS A 95 -0.39 8.29 27.88
C LYS A 95 -1.74 8.28 27.18
N HIS A 96 -1.80 7.91 25.91
CA HIS A 96 -3.02 8.04 25.10
C HIS A 96 -3.78 6.74 24.87
N PHE A 97 -3.12 5.59 25.01
CA PHE A 97 -3.69 4.29 24.69
C PHE A 97 -3.43 3.21 25.76
N GLY A 98 -2.73 3.52 26.85
CA GLY A 98 -2.43 2.57 27.92
C GLY A 98 -1.55 1.38 27.49
N ALA A 99 -0.83 1.51 26.37
CA ALA A 99 -0.02 0.43 25.80
C ALA A 99 1.49 0.76 25.91
N ALA A 100 2.22 -0.09 26.62
CA ALA A 100 3.69 0.00 26.78
C ALA A 100 4.45 -1.03 25.93
N ASP A 101 3.76 -2.06 25.44
CA ASP A 101 4.34 -3.16 24.67
C ASP A 101 4.75 -2.66 23.27
N PHE A 102 6.05 -2.71 22.97
CA PHE A 102 6.60 -2.16 21.73
C PHE A 102 5.98 -2.79 20.47
N ASP A 103 5.84 -4.13 20.45
CA ASP A 103 5.28 -4.84 19.31
C ASP A 103 3.82 -4.47 19.06
N ALA A 104 3.03 -4.34 20.12
CA ALA A 104 1.63 -3.92 20.03
C ALA A 104 1.49 -2.48 19.53
N ILE A 105 2.42 -1.59 19.91
CA ILE A 105 2.42 -0.20 19.43
C ILE A 105 2.76 -0.16 17.94
N VAL A 106 3.82 -0.87 17.53
CA VAL A 106 4.22 -0.95 16.13
C VAL A 106 3.13 -1.62 15.29
N ASP A 107 2.53 -2.72 15.75
CA ASP A 107 1.39 -3.37 15.11
C ASP A 107 0.23 -2.39 14.89
N ARG A 108 -0.11 -1.59 15.90
CA ARG A 108 -1.18 -0.59 15.79
C ARG A 108 -0.86 0.47 14.75
N VAL A 109 0.37 0.98 14.73
CA VAL A 109 0.82 1.94 13.72
C VAL A 109 0.71 1.35 12.32
N LEU A 110 1.32 0.19 12.09
CA LEU A 110 1.34 -0.45 10.77
C LEU A 110 -0.08 -0.79 10.31
N SER A 111 -0.89 -1.39 11.19
CA SER A 111 -2.28 -1.77 10.87
C SER A 111 -3.14 -0.56 10.51
N TYR A 112 -2.97 0.57 11.20
CA TYR A 112 -3.69 1.80 10.88
C TYR A 112 -3.36 2.31 9.48
N TYR A 113 -2.08 2.41 9.14
CA TYR A 113 -1.67 2.90 7.82
C TYR A 113 -1.98 1.90 6.70
N GLU A 114 -1.92 0.59 6.98
CA GLU A 114 -2.40 -0.45 6.06
C GLU A 114 -3.89 -0.30 5.78
N GLN A 115 -4.72 -0.07 6.80
CA GLN A 115 -6.15 0.13 6.64
C GLN A 115 -6.48 1.43 5.90
N LYS A 116 -5.88 2.54 6.32
CA LYS A 116 -6.20 3.89 5.83
C LYS A 116 -5.70 4.20 4.42
N PHE A 117 -4.69 3.49 3.93
CA PHE A 117 -4.09 3.81 2.63
C PHE A 117 -3.89 2.61 1.71
N LEU A 118 -3.81 1.38 2.26
CA LEU A 118 -3.62 0.17 1.46
C LEU A 118 -4.87 -0.70 1.35
N LEU A 119 -5.94 -0.34 2.08
CA LEU A 119 -7.25 -1.01 2.01
C LEU A 119 -8.38 -0.02 1.65
N THR A 120 -8.27 1.27 1.97
CA THR A 120 -9.20 2.30 1.50
C THR A 120 -8.65 2.97 0.23
N SER A 121 -8.98 2.36 -0.90
CA SER A 121 -8.69 2.66 -2.31
C SER A 121 -8.95 4.09 -2.83
N LYS A 122 -9.45 5.04 -2.02
CA LYS A 122 -9.96 6.33 -2.53
C LYS A 122 -8.92 7.46 -2.68
N GLN A 123 -7.66 7.23 -2.32
CA GLN A 123 -6.64 8.28 -2.37
C GLN A 123 -5.77 8.19 -3.62
N GLU A 124 -5.29 9.35 -4.08
CA GLU A 124 -4.41 9.44 -5.25
C GLU A 124 -3.18 8.54 -5.11
N PRO A 125 -2.65 8.07 -6.24
CA PRO A 125 -1.45 7.25 -6.27
C PRO A 125 -0.31 7.84 -5.47
N ILE A 126 0.25 6.99 -4.63
CA ILE A 126 1.45 7.26 -3.88
C ILE A 126 2.63 7.36 -4.85
N ARG A 127 3.40 8.46 -4.80
CA ARG A 127 4.67 8.56 -5.55
C ARG A 127 5.58 7.40 -5.14
N ARG A 128 6.14 6.69 -6.11
CA ARG A 128 7.02 5.51 -5.94
C ARG A 128 6.33 4.18 -5.56
N THR A 129 5.03 4.03 -5.79
CA THR A 129 4.37 2.72 -5.65
C THR A 129 3.66 2.33 -6.93
N GLY A 130 3.87 1.09 -7.35
CA GLY A 130 3.10 0.50 -8.44
C GLY A 130 1.73 0.02 -7.97
N TYR A 131 0.76 0.10 -8.88
CA TYR A 131 -0.56 -0.48 -8.69
C TYR A 131 -1.15 -0.85 -10.06
N ALA A 132 -2.09 -1.79 -10.04
CA ALA A 132 -2.90 -2.14 -11.21
C ALA A 132 -4.37 -2.10 -10.82
N HIS A 133 -5.24 -1.63 -11.72
CA HIS A 133 -6.68 -1.79 -11.59
C HIS A 133 -7.33 -2.22 -12.90
N PHE A 134 -8.46 -2.89 -12.75
CA PHE A 134 -9.34 -3.28 -13.83
C PHE A 134 -10.61 -2.43 -13.75
N ASN A 135 -10.81 -1.60 -14.77
CA ASN A 135 -11.93 -0.71 -14.91
C ASN A 135 -13.01 -1.35 -15.79
N LEU A 136 -14.26 -1.23 -15.35
CA LEU A 136 -15.45 -1.49 -16.15
C LEU A 136 -16.21 -0.18 -16.26
N SER A 137 -16.43 0.30 -17.47
CA SER A 137 -17.06 1.60 -17.71
C SER A 137 -18.24 1.45 -18.66
N SER A 138 -19.41 1.92 -18.25
CA SER A 138 -20.62 1.92 -19.07
C SER A 138 -21.41 3.20 -18.87
N SER A 139 -21.97 3.72 -19.95
CA SER A 139 -22.92 4.85 -19.92
C SER A 139 -24.36 4.40 -19.66
N ILE A 140 -24.61 3.09 -19.72
CA ILE A 140 -25.94 2.49 -19.62
C ILE A 140 -26.09 1.76 -18.27
N LEU A 141 -25.12 0.94 -17.91
CA LEU A 141 -25.17 0.13 -16.69
C LEU A 141 -24.98 0.99 -15.45
N ARG A 142 -25.78 0.69 -14.42
CA ARG A 142 -25.72 1.32 -13.11
C ARG A 142 -24.96 0.45 -12.13
N GLU A 143 -24.60 1.03 -10.99
CA GLU A 143 -23.99 0.31 -9.87
C GLU A 143 -24.75 -0.97 -9.47
N ALA A 144 -26.09 -0.90 -9.39
CA ALA A 144 -26.91 -2.06 -9.07
C ALA A 144 -26.80 -3.19 -10.10
N ASP A 145 -26.60 -2.85 -11.38
CA ASP A 145 -26.43 -3.83 -12.45
C ASP A 145 -25.09 -4.54 -12.27
N PHE A 146 -23.99 -3.80 -12.06
CA PHE A 146 -22.68 -4.41 -11.79
C PHE A 146 -22.71 -5.35 -10.58
N MET A 147 -23.34 -4.92 -9.49
CA MET A 147 -23.49 -5.74 -8.28
C MET A 147 -24.28 -7.02 -8.56
N HIS A 148 -25.37 -6.92 -9.32
CA HIS A 148 -26.18 -8.06 -9.69
C HIS A 148 -25.43 -9.04 -10.61
N TRP A 149 -24.78 -8.53 -11.65
CA TRP A 149 -24.12 -9.34 -12.68
C TRP A 149 -22.83 -9.99 -12.17
N LEU A 150 -22.00 -9.24 -11.45
CA LEU A 150 -20.69 -9.72 -11.01
C LEU A 150 -20.78 -10.52 -9.72
N GLY A 151 -21.73 -10.18 -8.84
CA GLY A 151 -21.86 -10.81 -7.52
C GLY A 151 -20.63 -10.59 -6.63
N LEU A 152 -19.86 -9.54 -6.92
CA LEU A 152 -18.69 -9.09 -6.17
C LEU A 152 -18.80 -7.58 -5.98
N GLU A 153 -18.64 -7.12 -4.74
CA GLU A 153 -18.55 -5.70 -4.44
C GLU A 153 -17.21 -5.13 -4.94
N PRO A 154 -17.19 -4.00 -5.66
CA PRO A 154 -15.94 -3.36 -6.08
C PRO A 154 -15.15 -2.83 -4.90
N ASP A 155 -13.87 -2.55 -5.16
CA ASP A 155 -13.09 -1.73 -4.23
C ASP A 155 -13.49 -0.26 -4.29
N GLU A 156 -13.96 0.22 -5.45
CA GLU A 156 -14.42 1.60 -5.62
C GLU A 156 -15.35 1.76 -6.83
N PHE A 157 -16.39 2.57 -6.64
CA PHE A 157 -17.12 3.20 -7.74
C PHE A 157 -16.48 4.56 -8.02
N GLY A 158 -16.06 4.76 -9.27
CA GLY A 158 -15.61 6.06 -9.74
C GLY A 158 -16.78 7.04 -9.76
N ASP A 159 -16.47 8.30 -9.48
CA ASP A 159 -17.47 9.36 -9.47
C ASP A 159 -18.06 9.60 -10.88
N THR A 160 -19.37 9.87 -10.95
CA THR A 160 -20.03 10.46 -12.13
C THR A 160 -19.55 11.88 -12.34
N TYR A 161 -18.40 12.06 -12.98
CA TYR A 161 -17.93 13.36 -13.44
C TYR A 161 -17.78 13.38 -14.96
N ASN A 162 -17.51 14.58 -15.50
CA ASN A 162 -17.32 14.87 -16.92
C ASN A 162 -16.05 14.23 -17.50
N THR A 163 -15.85 12.91 -17.36
CA THR A 163 -15.03 12.17 -18.33
C THR A 163 -15.91 11.93 -19.54
N GLU A 164 -16.04 12.96 -20.36
CA GLU A 164 -16.62 12.88 -21.70
C GLU A 164 -15.78 11.91 -22.54
N ILE A 165 -16.14 10.63 -22.55
CA ILE A 165 -15.87 9.81 -23.72
C ILE A 165 -16.95 10.23 -24.72
N ASN A 166 -16.61 11.17 -25.59
CA ASN A 166 -17.52 11.75 -26.58
C ASN A 166 -18.80 12.39 -26.00
N GLY A 167 -18.72 13.11 -24.88
CA GLY A 167 -19.89 13.85 -24.34
C GLY A 167 -20.83 13.05 -23.44
N THR A 168 -20.55 11.77 -23.19
CA THR A 168 -21.48 10.88 -22.49
C THR A 168 -21.08 10.66 -21.03
N LYS A 169 -22.06 10.72 -20.12
CA LYS A 169 -21.85 10.37 -18.70
C LYS A 169 -21.64 8.86 -18.58
N THR A 170 -20.54 8.48 -17.95
CA THR A 170 -20.11 7.09 -17.82
C THR A 170 -19.88 6.77 -16.35
N THR A 171 -20.44 5.66 -15.89
CA THR A 171 -20.15 5.11 -14.56
C THR A 171 -18.94 4.19 -14.68
N VAL A 172 -17.96 4.36 -13.79
CA VAL A 172 -16.74 3.53 -13.77
C VAL A 172 -16.73 2.69 -12.50
N TRP A 173 -16.44 1.41 -12.65
CA TRP A 173 -16.31 0.43 -11.58
C TRP A 173 -14.88 -0.12 -11.57
N ARG A 174 -14.23 -0.14 -10.40
CA ARG A 174 -12.81 -0.50 -10.31
C ARG A 174 -12.57 -1.67 -9.36
N ILE A 175 -11.94 -2.72 -9.87
CA ILE A 175 -11.21 -3.70 -9.05
C ILE A 175 -9.76 -3.27 -9.07
N ARG A 176 -9.13 -3.15 -7.90
CA ARG A 176 -7.74 -2.73 -7.79
C ARG A 176 -6.89 -3.81 -7.16
N THR A 177 -5.60 -3.75 -7.40
CA THR A 177 -4.63 -4.41 -6.53
C THR A 177 -4.25 -3.44 -5.42
N PRO A 178 -3.92 -3.94 -4.21
CA PRO A 178 -3.37 -3.08 -3.18
C PRO A 178 -2.16 -2.32 -3.73
N ILE A 179 -2.08 -1.03 -3.41
CA ILE A 179 -0.89 -0.22 -3.72
C ILE A 179 0.31 -0.90 -3.07
N THR A 180 1.38 -1.14 -3.84
CA THR A 180 2.60 -1.75 -3.29
C THR A 180 3.84 -1.03 -3.77
N GLN A 181 4.90 -1.09 -2.96
CA GLN A 181 6.24 -0.70 -3.42
C GLN A 181 6.83 -1.64 -4.47
N ASN A 182 6.14 -2.73 -4.80
CA ASN A 182 6.67 -3.73 -5.72
C ASN A 182 6.72 -3.17 -7.14
N SER A 183 7.92 -3.09 -7.71
CA SER A 183 8.17 -2.64 -9.08
C SER A 183 7.85 -3.73 -10.12
N VAL A 184 7.62 -4.97 -9.70
CA VAL A 184 7.43 -6.09 -10.63
C VAL A 184 5.98 -6.11 -11.15
N SER A 185 5.81 -5.55 -12.34
CA SER A 185 4.56 -5.46 -13.10
C SER A 185 3.77 -6.78 -13.16
N ALA A 186 4.46 -7.91 -13.41
CA ALA A 186 3.84 -9.23 -13.54
C ALA A 186 3.08 -9.65 -12.26
N ASN A 187 3.60 -9.33 -11.07
CA ASN A 187 2.93 -9.65 -9.82
C ASN A 187 1.68 -8.81 -9.59
N LEU A 188 1.69 -7.54 -10.02
CA LEU A 188 0.52 -6.67 -9.95
C LEU A 188 -0.57 -7.18 -10.91
N VAL A 189 -0.20 -7.50 -12.16
CA VAL A 189 -1.14 -8.07 -13.13
C VAL A 189 -1.70 -9.42 -12.64
N GLN A 190 -0.86 -10.32 -12.12
CA GLN A 190 -1.34 -11.61 -11.63
C GLN A 190 -2.36 -11.44 -10.48
N ARG A 191 -2.12 -10.48 -9.58
CA ARG A 191 -3.04 -10.21 -8.46
C ARG A 191 -4.40 -9.72 -8.96
N ILE A 192 -4.44 -8.87 -9.99
CA ILE A 192 -5.73 -8.45 -10.56
C ILE A 192 -6.42 -9.62 -11.26
N VAL A 193 -5.69 -10.40 -12.06
CA VAL A 193 -6.22 -11.56 -12.78
C VAL A 193 -6.82 -12.58 -11.81
N ASN A 194 -6.13 -12.88 -10.71
CA ASN A 194 -6.63 -13.80 -9.67
C ASN A 194 -7.97 -13.33 -9.05
N ARG A 195 -8.24 -12.02 -9.03
CA ARG A 195 -9.53 -11.48 -8.58
C ARG A 195 -10.61 -11.54 -9.65
N LEU A 196 -10.24 -11.53 -10.92
CA LEU A 196 -11.16 -11.59 -12.06
C LEU A 196 -11.57 -13.02 -12.41
N ILE A 197 -10.68 -14.01 -12.23
CA ILE A 197 -10.94 -15.42 -12.55
C ILE A 197 -12.29 -15.92 -12.00
N PRO A 198 -12.65 -15.70 -10.72
CA PRO A 198 -13.92 -16.18 -10.17
C PRO A 198 -15.17 -15.60 -10.82
N ILE A 199 -15.04 -14.47 -11.53
CA ILE A 199 -16.13 -13.75 -12.18
C ILE A 199 -15.98 -13.70 -13.71
N LYS A 200 -15.03 -14.44 -14.28
CA LYS A 200 -14.72 -14.43 -15.73
C LYS A 200 -15.97 -14.63 -16.59
N ASP A 201 -16.73 -15.69 -16.35
CA ASP A 201 -17.88 -16.03 -17.22
C ASP A 201 -18.97 -14.96 -17.13
N ARG A 202 -19.09 -14.29 -15.97
CA ARG A 202 -20.01 -13.17 -15.76
C ARG A 202 -19.55 -11.91 -16.50
N LEU A 203 -18.24 -11.64 -16.51
CA LEU A 203 -17.66 -10.55 -17.29
C LEU A 203 -17.89 -10.76 -18.80
N ILE A 204 -17.69 -11.98 -19.29
CA ILE A 204 -17.95 -12.34 -20.69
C ILE A 204 -19.43 -12.15 -21.01
N ALA A 205 -20.33 -12.69 -20.18
CA ALA A 205 -21.77 -12.54 -20.38
C ALA A 205 -22.21 -11.08 -20.36
N MET A 206 -21.66 -10.28 -19.46
CA MET A 206 -21.97 -8.85 -19.36
C MET A 206 -21.49 -8.09 -20.60
N LYS A 207 -20.30 -8.37 -21.13
CA LYS A 207 -19.79 -7.78 -22.38
C LYS A 207 -20.61 -8.21 -23.61
N GLN A 208 -21.23 -9.39 -23.58
CA GLN A 208 -22.15 -9.83 -24.64
C GLN A 208 -23.49 -9.07 -24.58
N VAL A 209 -23.98 -8.75 -23.38
CA VAL A 209 -25.24 -8.00 -23.19
C VAL A 209 -25.05 -6.50 -23.42
N ASP A 210 -23.90 -5.95 -23.02
CA ASP A 210 -23.51 -4.55 -23.26
C ASP A 210 -22.22 -4.51 -24.09
N PRO A 211 -22.31 -4.56 -25.43
CA PRO A 211 -21.14 -4.48 -26.31
C PRO A 211 -20.32 -3.19 -26.14
N ASP A 212 -20.95 -2.11 -25.67
CA ASP A 212 -20.32 -0.80 -25.47
C ASP A 212 -19.59 -0.70 -24.12
N LEU A 213 -19.71 -1.71 -23.25
CA LEU A 213 -18.97 -1.81 -22.00
C LEU A 213 -17.46 -1.73 -22.26
N ILE A 214 -16.79 -0.74 -21.68
CA ILE A 214 -15.34 -0.60 -21.79
C ILE A 214 -14.69 -1.36 -20.64
N CYS A 215 -13.85 -2.34 -21.00
CA CYS A 215 -13.00 -3.08 -20.07
C CYS A 215 -11.56 -2.58 -20.25
N GLU A 216 -10.93 -2.10 -19.18
CA GLU A 216 -9.59 -1.53 -19.24
C GLU A 216 -8.74 -2.05 -18.08
N LEU A 217 -7.50 -2.44 -18.37
CA LEU A 217 -6.49 -2.78 -17.38
C LEU A 217 -5.45 -1.65 -17.36
N ASP A 218 -5.46 -0.86 -16.29
CA ASP A 218 -4.45 0.15 -16.07
C ASP A 218 -3.38 -0.42 -15.16
N VAL A 219 -2.13 -0.29 -15.59
CA VAL A 219 -0.95 -0.65 -14.78
C VAL A 219 -0.09 0.59 -14.63
N VAL A 220 0.00 1.11 -13.42
CA VAL A 220 0.90 2.22 -13.11
C VAL A 220 2.13 1.68 -12.44
N LEU A 221 3.27 1.90 -13.09
CA LEU A 221 4.56 1.41 -12.64
C LEU A 221 5.43 2.59 -12.22
N TRP A 222 5.90 2.49 -10.97
CA TRP A 222 6.99 3.32 -10.48
C TRP A 222 8.20 2.41 -10.35
N SER A 223 8.97 2.29 -11.43
CA SER A 223 10.06 1.30 -11.50
C SER A 223 11.43 1.94 -11.75
N ASN A 224 12.46 1.18 -11.37
CA ASN A 224 13.81 1.38 -11.87
C ASN A 224 13.82 1.10 -13.39
N PRO A 225 14.55 1.87 -14.22
CA PRO A 225 14.63 1.68 -15.69
C PRO A 225 15.04 0.28 -16.19
N LEU A 226 15.37 -0.68 -15.31
CA LEU A 226 15.68 -2.06 -15.67
C LEU A 226 14.46 -3.02 -15.62
N ASP A 227 13.35 -2.60 -15.01
CA ASP A 227 12.11 -3.40 -14.87
C ASP A 227 11.01 -2.95 -15.86
N LEU A 228 11.38 -2.47 -17.04
CA LEU A 228 10.50 -1.78 -18.01
C LEU A 228 9.57 -2.70 -18.84
N TYR A 229 9.28 -3.92 -18.39
CA TYR A 229 8.46 -4.84 -19.18
C TYR A 229 7.31 -5.43 -18.36
N ILE A 230 6.18 -5.65 -19.03
CA ILE A 230 5.03 -6.40 -18.48
C ILE A 230 5.08 -7.79 -19.12
N ILE A 231 5.33 -8.83 -18.31
CA ILE A 231 5.18 -10.22 -18.76
C ILE A 231 3.82 -10.72 -18.30
N MET A 232 3.06 -11.24 -19.25
CA MET A 232 1.83 -11.99 -19.01
C MET A 232 2.01 -13.37 -19.63
N ASP A 233 1.54 -14.40 -18.94
CA ASP A 233 1.45 -15.73 -19.54
C ASP A 233 0.36 -15.79 -20.63
N HIS A 234 0.39 -16.87 -21.41
CA HIS A 234 -0.53 -17.06 -22.52
C HIS A 234 -2.00 -17.11 -22.07
N GLU A 235 -2.27 -17.73 -20.93
CA GLU A 235 -3.64 -17.90 -20.41
C GLU A 235 -4.24 -16.54 -20.00
N THR A 236 -3.43 -15.69 -19.36
CA THR A 236 -3.80 -14.31 -19.00
C THR A 236 -4.11 -13.49 -20.24
N LEU A 237 -3.26 -13.56 -21.28
CA LEU A 237 -3.49 -12.84 -22.53
C LEU A 237 -4.78 -13.29 -23.23
N LEU A 238 -5.05 -14.60 -23.28
CA LEU A 238 -6.29 -15.12 -23.83
C LEU A 238 -7.51 -14.63 -23.05
N PHE A 239 -7.47 -14.71 -21.72
CA PHE A 239 -8.56 -14.23 -20.87
C PHE A 239 -8.86 -12.74 -21.08
N LEU A 240 -7.83 -11.89 -21.07
CA LEU A 240 -8.01 -10.45 -21.29
C LEU A 240 -8.49 -10.17 -22.73
N GLY A 241 -8.06 -10.97 -23.70
CA GLY A 241 -8.56 -10.92 -25.07
C GLY A 241 -10.05 -11.27 -25.19
N GLU A 242 -10.52 -12.29 -24.48
CA GLU A 242 -11.92 -12.75 -24.50
C GLU A 242 -12.91 -11.66 -24.07
N ILE A 243 -12.54 -10.85 -23.07
CA ILE A 243 -13.39 -9.76 -22.56
C ILE A 243 -13.09 -8.40 -23.23
N GLY A 244 -12.17 -8.37 -24.21
CA GLY A 244 -11.84 -7.19 -24.99
C GLY A 244 -11.14 -6.08 -24.20
N VAL A 245 -10.20 -6.46 -23.31
CA VAL A 245 -9.50 -5.50 -22.45
C VAL A 245 -8.61 -4.56 -23.26
N GLN A 246 -8.73 -3.27 -22.97
CA GLN A 246 -7.76 -2.24 -23.36
C GLN A 246 -6.65 -2.14 -22.31
N PHE A 247 -5.42 -1.93 -22.77
CA PHE A 247 -4.26 -1.82 -21.88
C PHE A 247 -3.79 -0.38 -21.83
N HIS A 248 -3.77 0.18 -20.62
CA HIS A 248 -3.15 1.47 -20.34
C HIS A 248 -1.99 1.25 -19.37
N SER A 249 -0.87 1.93 -19.63
CA SER A 249 0.31 1.84 -18.78
C SER A 249 0.94 3.20 -18.62
N GLU A 250 1.14 3.60 -17.37
CA GLU A 250 1.87 4.81 -17.01
C GLU A 250 3.14 4.44 -16.28
N MET A 251 4.26 4.99 -16.76
CA MET A 251 5.58 4.76 -16.19
C MET A 251 6.17 6.07 -15.69
N PHE A 252 6.57 6.07 -14.42
CA PHE A 252 7.22 7.21 -13.79
C PHE A 252 8.66 6.87 -13.41
N PHE A 253 9.61 7.70 -13.86
CA PHE A 253 11.02 7.59 -13.51
C PHE A 253 11.31 8.30 -12.19
N THR A 254 12.03 7.65 -11.29
CA THR A 254 12.74 8.34 -10.20
C THR A 254 13.98 9.03 -10.79
N ILE A 255 13.97 10.36 -10.80
CA ILE A 255 15.18 11.20 -10.94
C ILE A 255 15.92 11.21 -9.61
#